data_AF-A0A420W0K3-F1
#
_entry.id   AF-A0A420W0K3-F1
#
_cell.length_a   1.000
_cell.length_b   1.000
_cell.length_c   1.000
_cell.angle_alpha   90.00
_cell.angle_beta   90.00
_cell.angle_gamma   90.00
#
_symmetry.space_group_name_H-M   'P 1'
#
loop_
_entity.id
_entity.type
_entity.pdbx_description
1 polymer ?
#
loop_
_entity_poly.entity_id
_entity_poly.type
_entity_poly.pdbx_seq_one_letter_code
_entity_poly.pdbx_strand_id
1 'polypeptide(L)'
;MKNNIYISFVFLSINLFFSCKNDNEFYEVGFQPTVLLKPVADSLVILDKNNPSMLVGFEYFSKRPYIDYNLLIAVDPTLTTKRKVISAGVGEKYFLTHFVLDSLMNTMHFKSGEQGNIYWKVEAKNSEFSTTDEVRRLKVQRFK
;
A
#
# COMPACT_ATOMS: atom_id res chain seq x y z
N MET A 1 -84.19 -3.81 -5.93
CA MET A 1 -83.44 -5.10 -5.95
C MET A 1 -81.94 -4.81 -5.82
N LYS A 2 -81.14 -5.83 -5.50
CA LYS A 2 -79.77 -5.73 -5.00
C LYS A 2 -78.72 -5.71 -6.14
N ASN A 3 -77.45 -5.47 -5.79
CA ASN A 3 -76.23 -5.54 -6.64
C ASN A 3 -76.10 -4.34 -7.62
N ASN A 4 -74.92 -3.81 -8.01
CA ASN A 4 -73.49 -4.14 -7.80
C ASN A 4 -72.67 -2.83 -8.06
N ILE A 5 -71.40 -2.62 -7.67
CA ILE A 5 -70.41 -3.35 -6.85
C ILE A 5 -69.36 -2.32 -6.31
N TYR A 6 -68.46 -2.69 -5.39
CA TYR A 6 -67.29 -1.86 -5.00
C TYR A 6 -66.08 -2.12 -5.91
N ILE A 7 -65.33 -1.08 -6.30
CA ILE A 7 -63.98 -1.23 -6.87
C ILE A 7 -63.00 -0.38 -6.04
N SER A 8 -62.24 -1.05 -5.18
CA SER A 8 -61.15 -0.43 -4.41
C SER A 8 -59.94 -0.17 -5.30
N PHE A 9 -59.33 1.00 -5.15
CA PHE A 9 -57.94 1.22 -5.59
C PHE A 9 -57.00 0.40 -4.71
N VAL A 10 -56.48 -0.71 -5.23
CA VAL A 10 -55.33 -1.41 -4.64
C VAL A 10 -54.08 -0.86 -5.31
N PHE A 11 -53.30 -0.07 -4.57
CA PHE A 11 -52.00 0.40 -5.02
C PHE A 11 -51.06 -0.79 -5.24
N LEU A 12 -50.58 -0.93 -6.47
CA LEU A 12 -49.64 -1.96 -6.86
C LEU A 12 -48.27 -1.68 -6.20
N SER A 13 -47.97 -2.38 -5.10
CA SER A 13 -46.68 -2.30 -4.43
C SER A 13 -45.60 -3.02 -5.25
N ILE A 14 -45.03 -2.29 -6.22
CA ILE A 14 -43.86 -2.73 -6.98
C ILE A 14 -42.69 -2.87 -6.00
N ASN A 15 -42.50 -4.10 -5.53
CA ASN A 15 -41.31 -4.49 -4.80
C ASN A 15 -40.16 -4.53 -5.81
N LEU A 16 -39.46 -3.40 -5.95
CA LEU A 16 -38.14 -3.37 -6.56
C LEU A 16 -37.22 -4.21 -5.68
N PHE A 17 -37.04 -5.47 -6.06
CA PHE A 17 -35.95 -6.28 -5.55
C PHE A 17 -34.64 -5.58 -5.94
N PHE A 18 -34.09 -4.82 -5.00
CA PHE A 18 -32.68 -4.48 -5.01
C PHE A 18 -31.90 -5.80 -4.90
N SER A 19 -31.63 -6.40 -6.05
CA SER A 19 -30.62 -7.43 -6.18
C SER A 19 -29.30 -6.75 -5.81
N CYS A 20 -28.89 -6.90 -4.54
CA CYS A 20 -27.50 -6.69 -4.17
C CYS A 20 -26.69 -7.63 -5.07
N LYS A 21 -25.99 -7.04 -6.03
CA LYS A 21 -24.92 -7.72 -6.73
C LYS A 21 -23.84 -8.05 -5.69
N ASN A 22 -23.92 -9.25 -5.15
CA ASN A 22 -22.73 -9.93 -4.68
C ASN A 22 -21.93 -10.26 -5.95
N ASP A 23 -21.17 -9.27 -6.41
CA ASP A 23 -20.11 -9.50 -7.37
C ASP A 23 -19.11 -10.41 -6.65
N ASN A 24 -19.22 -11.71 -6.91
CA ASN A 24 -18.30 -12.71 -6.38
C ASN A 24 -16.95 -12.46 -7.06
N GLU A 25 -16.14 -11.58 -6.49
CA GLU A 25 -14.74 -11.38 -6.85
C GLU A 25 -13.98 -12.68 -6.56
N PHE A 26 -13.98 -13.58 -7.55
CA PHE A 26 -13.06 -14.70 -7.63
C PHE A 26 -11.64 -14.13 -7.73
N TYR A 27 -11.03 -13.91 -6.57
CA TYR A 27 -9.67 -13.39 -6.47
C TYR A 27 -8.69 -14.33 -7.16
N GLU A 28 -7.71 -13.76 -7.87
CA GLU A 28 -6.73 -14.56 -8.61
C GLU A 28 -5.87 -15.37 -7.62
N VAL A 29 -6.13 -16.68 -7.56
CA VAL A 29 -5.34 -17.65 -6.78
C VAL A 29 -4.10 -18.07 -7.58
N GLY A 30 -2.96 -18.16 -6.91
CA GLY A 30 -1.66 -18.50 -7.53
C GLY A 30 -0.64 -17.37 -7.42
N PHE A 31 0.44 -17.47 -8.19
CA PHE A 31 1.47 -16.44 -8.24
C PHE A 31 0.95 -15.19 -8.97
N GLN A 32 1.15 -14.01 -8.38
CA GLN A 32 0.85 -12.72 -9.01
C GLN A 32 2.01 -11.75 -8.74
N PRO A 33 2.60 -11.08 -9.74
CA PRO A 33 3.68 -10.14 -9.50
C PRO A 33 3.20 -8.93 -8.67
N THR A 34 4.12 -8.31 -7.94
CA THR A 34 3.89 -7.05 -7.23
C THR A 34 4.58 -5.93 -8.00
N VAL A 35 3.84 -4.85 -8.25
CA VAL A 35 4.35 -3.61 -8.83
C VAL A 35 4.41 -2.53 -7.78
N LEU A 36 5.49 -1.74 -7.77
CA LEU A 36 5.61 -0.60 -6.86
C LEU A 36 4.78 0.58 -7.40
N LEU A 37 4.16 1.36 -6.53
CA LEU A 37 3.34 2.52 -6.92
C LEU A 37 3.92 3.83 -6.37
N LYS A 38 4.10 3.95 -5.05
CA LYS A 38 4.67 5.15 -4.41
C LYS A 38 5.71 4.79 -3.34
N PRO A 39 6.73 5.63 -3.07
CA PRO A 39 7.10 6.81 -3.86
C PRO A 39 7.47 6.44 -5.31
N VAL A 40 7.30 7.38 -6.25
CA VAL A 40 7.78 7.16 -7.63
C VAL A 40 9.31 7.20 -7.63
N ALA A 41 9.95 6.49 -8.57
CA ALA A 41 11.41 6.47 -8.68
C ALA A 41 12.00 7.90 -8.72
N ASP A 42 13.14 8.08 -8.05
CA ASP A 42 13.92 9.34 -8.00
C ASP A 42 13.25 10.56 -7.34
N SER A 43 12.09 10.34 -6.70
CA SER A 43 11.42 11.31 -5.81
C SER A 43 12.38 11.84 -4.73
N LEU A 44 12.17 13.09 -4.31
CA LEU A 44 12.80 13.67 -3.12
C LEU A 44 11.79 13.75 -1.98
N VAL A 45 12.14 13.16 -0.84
CA VAL A 45 11.43 13.33 0.44
C VAL A 45 12.30 14.19 1.34
N ILE A 46 11.76 15.32 1.79
CA ILE A 46 12.40 16.20 2.77
C ILE A 46 11.78 15.93 4.13
N LEU A 47 12.58 15.44 5.07
CA LEU A 47 12.09 15.11 6.41
C LEU A 47 11.91 16.39 7.23
N ASP A 48 10.67 16.63 7.66
CA ASP A 48 10.31 17.75 8.52
C ASP A 48 10.50 17.41 10.01
N LYS A 49 11.48 18.06 10.63
CA LYS A 49 11.84 17.92 12.05
C LYS A 49 10.77 18.50 12.99
N ASN A 50 10.00 19.48 12.52
CA ASN A 50 8.91 20.10 13.29
C ASN A 50 7.65 19.23 13.28
N ASN A 51 7.47 18.40 12.24
CA ASN A 51 6.38 17.44 12.09
C ASN A 51 6.90 15.99 12.00
N PRO A 52 7.56 15.46 13.04
CA PRO A 52 8.22 14.15 13.02
C PRO A 52 7.25 12.96 12.85
N SER A 53 5.96 13.16 13.11
CA SER A 53 4.88 12.19 12.92
C SER A 53 4.31 12.14 11.49
N MET A 54 4.70 13.06 10.60
CA MET A 54 4.24 13.07 9.20
C MET A 54 4.66 11.78 8.48
N LEU A 55 3.78 11.25 7.63
CA LEU A 55 3.92 9.92 7.04
C LEU A 55 4.49 9.95 5.62
N VAL A 56 5.43 9.04 5.35
CA VAL A 56 5.88 8.65 4.01
C VAL A 56 5.22 7.31 3.66
N GLY A 57 4.35 7.33 2.65
CA GLY A 57 3.65 6.15 2.16
C GLY A 57 4.45 5.37 1.13
N PHE A 58 4.68 4.10 1.41
CA PHE A 58 5.16 3.08 0.49
C PHE A 58 3.94 2.30 0.00
N GLU A 59 3.53 2.55 -1.25
CA GLU A 59 2.36 1.93 -1.89
C GLU A 59 2.82 0.99 -3.01
N TYR A 60 2.17 -0.15 -3.14
CA TYR A 60 2.48 -1.22 -4.08
C TYR A 60 1.22 -2.05 -4.32
N PHE A 61 1.12 -2.75 -5.44
CA PHE A 61 -0.08 -3.46 -5.86
C PHE A 61 0.25 -4.87 -6.35
N SER A 62 -0.60 -5.84 -6.00
CA SER A 62 -0.63 -7.15 -6.64
C SER A 62 -2.09 -7.56 -6.83
N LYS A 63 -2.39 -8.22 -7.95
CA LYS A 63 -3.73 -8.76 -8.23
C LYS A 63 -4.22 -9.77 -7.19
N ARG A 64 -3.29 -10.41 -6.48
CA ARG A 64 -3.62 -11.37 -5.42
C ARG A 64 -3.79 -10.64 -4.08
N PRO A 65 -4.97 -10.68 -3.47
CA PRO A 65 -5.19 -10.06 -2.16
C PRO A 65 -4.53 -10.86 -1.04
N TYR A 66 -4.48 -10.26 0.15
CA TYR A 66 -4.05 -10.89 1.40
C TYR A 66 -2.61 -11.41 1.45
N ILE A 67 -1.71 -10.90 0.60
CA ILE A 67 -0.27 -11.17 0.71
C ILE A 67 0.32 -10.37 1.88
N ASP A 68 1.11 -11.04 2.73
CA ASP A 68 1.91 -10.44 3.79
C ASP A 68 3.31 -10.07 3.25
N TYR A 69 3.72 -8.82 3.41
CA TYR A 69 4.94 -8.26 2.84
C TYR A 69 5.98 -7.85 3.89
N ASN A 70 7.24 -7.83 3.45
CA ASN A 70 8.32 -7.07 4.06
C ASN A 70 8.68 -5.87 3.19
N LEU A 71 8.82 -4.69 3.77
CA LEU A 71 9.49 -3.54 3.15
C LEU A 71 10.99 -3.66 3.37
N LEU A 72 11.76 -3.67 2.27
CA LEU A 72 13.21 -3.64 2.26
C LEU A 72 13.69 -2.22 2.02
N ILE A 73 14.71 -1.77 2.76
CA ILE A 73 15.40 -0.50 2.51
C ILE A 73 16.92 -0.71 2.67
N ALA A 74 17.73 -0.22 1.73
CA ALA A 74 19.20 -0.28 1.79
C ALA A 74 19.83 0.99 1.19
N VAL A 75 21.17 1.09 1.23
CA VAL A 75 21.93 2.22 0.63
C VAL A 75 22.41 1.95 -0.80
N ASP A 76 22.15 0.75 -1.34
CA ASP A 76 22.60 0.29 -2.65
C ASP A 76 21.47 -0.42 -3.43
N PRO A 77 21.52 -0.45 -4.77
CA PRO A 77 20.45 -1.03 -5.59
C PRO A 77 20.35 -2.57 -5.52
N THR A 78 21.36 -3.28 -5.01
CA THR A 78 21.29 -4.73 -4.80
C THR A 78 20.60 -5.12 -3.48
N LEU A 79 20.27 -4.11 -2.64
CA LEU A 79 19.63 -4.28 -1.34
C LEU A 79 20.44 -5.14 -0.36
N THR A 80 21.78 -5.06 -0.40
CA THR A 80 22.69 -5.87 0.44
C THR A 80 23.32 -5.07 1.57
N THR A 81 23.79 -3.86 1.28
CA THR A 81 24.58 -3.02 2.18
C THR A 81 23.66 -2.26 3.13
N LYS A 82 23.87 -2.44 4.44
CA LYS A 82 23.09 -1.81 5.52
C LYS A 82 21.56 -2.05 5.39
N ARG A 83 21.17 -3.16 4.74
CA ARG A 83 19.78 -3.60 4.52
C ARG A 83 18.99 -3.57 5.84
N LYS A 84 17.79 -3.01 5.78
CA LYS A 84 16.74 -3.08 6.80
C LYS A 84 15.56 -3.82 6.20
N VAL A 85 14.95 -4.68 7.00
CA VAL A 85 13.76 -5.44 6.66
C VAL A 85 12.71 -5.10 7.71
N ILE A 86 11.57 -4.60 7.24
CA ILE A 86 10.48 -4.09 8.09
C ILE A 86 9.24 -4.91 7.72
N SER A 87 8.58 -5.54 8.68
CA SER A 87 7.33 -6.25 8.40
C SER A 87 6.26 -5.23 8.02
N ALA A 88 5.88 -5.20 6.74
CA ALA A 88 4.84 -4.32 6.23
C ALA A 88 3.43 -4.86 6.55
N GLY A 89 3.32 -6.18 6.74
CA GLY A 89 2.05 -6.83 7.07
C GLY A 89 1.22 -7.12 5.80
N VAL A 90 -0.05 -7.44 6.03
CA VAL A 90 -1.01 -7.67 4.94
C VAL A 90 -1.60 -6.35 4.48
N GLY A 91 -1.42 -6.02 3.19
CA GLY A 91 -1.97 -4.83 2.56
C GLY A 91 -1.05 -4.23 1.51
N GLU A 92 -1.57 -3.24 0.78
CA GLU A 92 -0.93 -2.58 -0.37
C GLU A 92 -0.18 -1.28 -0.01
N LYS A 93 -0.21 -0.90 1.27
CA LYS A 93 0.35 0.36 1.76
C LYS A 93 1.00 0.16 3.11
N TYR A 94 2.21 0.69 3.24
CA TYR A 94 2.92 0.78 4.51
C TYR A 94 3.43 2.21 4.73
N PHE A 95 3.40 2.69 5.97
CA PHE A 95 3.74 4.07 6.30
C PHE A 95 4.89 4.12 7.31
N LEU A 96 5.90 4.92 7.01
CA LEU A 96 6.94 5.32 7.96
C LEU A 96 6.71 6.76 8.38
N THR A 97 6.86 7.09 9.66
CA THR A 97 6.93 8.49 10.09
C THR A 97 8.26 9.10 9.66
N HIS A 98 8.31 10.43 9.51
CA HIS A 98 9.55 11.17 9.28
C HIS A 98 10.63 10.83 10.31
N PHE A 99 10.24 10.68 11.58
CA PHE A 99 11.15 10.26 12.65
C PHE A 99 11.75 8.87 12.44
N VAL A 100 10.94 7.88 12.05
CA VAL A 100 11.43 6.52 11.80
C VAL A 100 12.32 6.50 10.56
N LEU A 101 11.96 7.24 9.50
CA LEU A 101 12.79 7.32 8.30
C LEU A 101 14.13 8.03 8.56
N ASP A 102 14.15 9.13 9.33
CA ASP A 102 15.40 9.78 9.74
C ASP A 102 16.26 8.87 10.62
N SER A 103 15.64 8.12 11.54
CA SER A 103 16.31 7.13 12.38
C SER A 103 16.93 6.00 11.54
N LEU A 104 16.23 5.50 10.52
CA LEU A 104 16.76 4.51 9.58
C LEU A 104 17.97 5.08 8.83
N MET A 105 17.86 6.30 8.28
CA MET A 105 18.98 6.99 7.63
C MET A 105 20.19 7.17 8.56
N ASN A 106 19.96 7.45 9.85
CA ASN A 106 21.01 7.52 10.86
C ASN A 106 21.70 6.17 11.07
N THR A 107 20.95 5.07 11.17
CA THR A 107 21.54 3.71 11.24
C THR A 107 22.25 3.29 9.94
N MET A 108 21.99 3.98 8.84
CA MET A 108 22.69 3.82 7.57
C MET A 108 23.95 4.72 7.47
N HIS A 109 24.25 5.50 8.51
CA HIS A 109 25.37 6.43 8.63
C HIS A 109 25.35 7.66 7.70
N PHE A 110 24.17 8.07 7.20
CA PHE A 110 24.00 9.43 6.66
C PHE A 110 24.08 10.45 7.80
N LYS A 111 24.72 11.60 7.60
CA LYS A 111 24.89 12.66 8.61
C LYS A 111 23.63 13.50 8.78
N SER A 112 23.49 14.21 9.91
CA SER A 112 22.43 15.22 10.09
C SER A 112 22.49 16.25 8.96
N GLY A 113 21.34 16.61 8.39
CA GLY A 113 21.22 17.51 7.26
C GLY A 113 21.72 16.97 5.91
N GLU A 114 22.16 15.71 5.82
CA GLU A 114 22.60 15.11 4.55
C GLU A 114 21.40 14.68 3.66
N GLN A 115 21.55 14.85 2.34
CA GLN A 115 20.66 14.23 1.35
C GLN A 115 21.29 12.92 0.85
N GLY A 116 20.68 11.79 1.22
CA GLY A 116 21.11 10.45 0.81
C GLY A 116 20.22 9.82 -0.25
N ASN A 117 20.77 8.85 -0.98
CA ASN A 117 19.98 7.91 -1.78
C ASN A 117 19.75 6.65 -0.95
N ILE A 118 18.50 6.22 -0.83
CA ILE A 118 18.14 4.87 -0.39
C ILE A 118 17.43 4.13 -1.51
N TYR A 119 17.49 2.81 -1.45
CA TYR A 119 16.85 1.91 -2.39
C TYR A 119 15.85 1.05 -1.63
N TRP A 120 14.67 0.84 -2.21
CA TRP A 120 13.59 0.12 -1.57
C TRP A 120 12.82 -0.77 -2.55
N LYS A 121 12.23 -1.83 -2.01
CA LYS A 121 11.15 -2.61 -2.63
C LYS A 121 10.35 -3.33 -1.55
N VAL A 122 9.26 -3.98 -1.93
CA VAL A 122 8.61 -4.97 -1.06
C VAL A 122 8.90 -6.40 -1.50
N GLU A 123 8.96 -7.35 -0.57
CA GLU A 123 9.01 -8.78 -0.85
C GLU A 123 7.84 -9.46 -0.13
N ALA A 124 7.08 -10.31 -0.83
CA ALA A 124 6.13 -11.18 -0.17
C ALA A 124 6.89 -12.15 0.76
N LYS A 125 6.36 -12.39 1.96
CA LYS A 125 6.97 -13.35 2.90
C LYS A 125 6.92 -14.79 2.40
N ASN A 126 5.95 -15.12 1.53
CA ASN A 126 5.99 -16.30 0.68
C ASN A 126 6.15 -15.87 -0.79
N SER A 127 7.30 -16.19 -1.39
CA SER A 127 7.62 -15.91 -2.79
C SER A 127 6.77 -16.67 -3.81
N GLU A 128 6.12 -17.79 -3.41
CA GLU A 128 5.15 -18.50 -4.24
C GLU A 128 3.90 -17.66 -4.52
N PHE A 129 3.63 -16.64 -3.70
CA PHE A 129 2.46 -15.78 -3.84
C PHE A 129 2.75 -14.57 -4.71
N SER A 130 3.97 -14.00 -4.61
CA SER A 130 4.41 -12.87 -5.42
C SER A 130 5.93 -12.64 -5.36
N THR A 131 6.49 -12.07 -6.43
CA THR A 131 7.78 -11.38 -6.42
C THR A 131 7.63 -9.92 -6.84
N THR A 132 8.58 -9.09 -6.38
CA THR A 132 8.79 -7.72 -6.88
C THR A 132 10.18 -7.67 -7.51
N ASP A 133 10.22 -7.45 -8.82
CA ASP A 133 11.46 -7.41 -9.59
C ASP A 133 12.08 -5.99 -9.59
N GLU A 134 11.25 -4.95 -9.42
CA GLU A 134 11.68 -3.56 -9.37
C GLU A 134 12.36 -3.21 -8.02
N VAL A 135 13.48 -2.49 -8.07
CA VAL A 135 14.07 -1.78 -6.94
C VAL A 135 14.04 -0.28 -7.22
N ARG A 136 13.43 0.52 -6.35
CA ARG A 136 13.30 1.98 -6.52
C ARG A 136 14.31 2.74 -5.70
N ARG A 137 14.95 3.72 -6.33
CA ARG A 137 15.73 4.76 -5.65
C ARG A 137 14.79 5.85 -5.13
N LEU A 138 15.05 6.30 -3.90
CA LEU A 138 14.39 7.42 -3.23
C LEU A 138 15.47 8.35 -2.66
N LYS A 139 15.38 9.64 -2.94
CA LYS A 139 16.25 10.66 -2.34
C LYS A 139 15.61 11.11 -1.03
N VAL A 140 16.37 11.10 0.06
CA VAL A 140 15.89 11.51 1.38
C VAL A 140 16.82 12.56 1.96
N GLN A 141 16.29 13.76 2.18
CA GLN A 141 16.96 14.84 2.90
C GLN A 141 16.65 14.69 4.39
N ARG A 142 17.67 14.35 5.19
CA ARG A 142 17.56 14.19 6.66
C ARG A 142 17.17 15.48 7.37
N PHE A 143 16.69 15.34 8.61
CA PHE A 143 16.51 16.47 9.53
C PHE A 143 17.79 17.30 9.62
N LYS A 144 17.66 18.62 9.68
CA LYS A 144 18.79 19.54 9.96
C LYS A 144 18.99 19.67 11.46
#